data_AF-A0A2W7RHY5-F1
#
_entry.id   AF-A0A2W7RHY5-F1
#
_cell.length_a   1.000
_cell.length_b   1.000
_cell.length_c   1.000
_cell.angle_alpha   90.00
_cell.angle_beta   90.00
_cell.angle_gamma   90.00
#
_symmetry.space_group_name_H-M   'P 1'
#
loop_
_entity.id
_entity.type
_entity.pdbx_description
1 polymer ?
#
loop_
_entity_poly.entity_id
_entity_poly.type
_entity_poly.pdbx_seq_one_letter_code
_entity_poly.pdbx_strand_id
1 'polypeptide(L)'
;MTLDPPAPDLDSAAAAGRLPGELTRDLAHALGIVEQMQAADLPPALRFDLTRLEAALTTLGAGIDRAAQALRRQAGGDAPAGAAMDETRFLRLLEIAGPGDSVEIVARLHLDLKTVRSGLFDALDRRVPDWTALRAQTHVLIALAGVVGADALQHLAEAMNAAAHRRDLREAQDLREAAARELDRLIAYIARRDRPEAR
;
A
#
# COMPACT_ATOMS: atom_id res chain seq x y z
N MET A 1 -53.85 -12.19 9.29
CA MET A 1 -52.85 -13.13 9.84
C MET A 1 -51.61 -12.96 9.00
N THR A 2 -50.84 -11.92 9.30
CA THR A 2 -49.66 -11.49 8.52
C THR A 2 -48.45 -12.09 9.23
N LEU A 3 -47.78 -13.02 8.58
CA LEU A 3 -46.58 -13.67 9.10
C LEU A 3 -45.42 -12.69 9.02
N ASP A 4 -44.84 -12.38 10.18
CA ASP A 4 -43.59 -11.62 10.30
C ASP A 4 -42.44 -12.43 9.65
N PRO A 5 -41.55 -11.80 8.87
CA PRO A 5 -40.38 -12.50 8.34
C PRO A 5 -39.41 -12.89 9.47
N PRO A 6 -38.70 -14.01 9.34
CA PRO A 6 -37.73 -14.45 10.34
C PRO A 6 -36.58 -13.45 10.44
N ALA A 7 -36.17 -13.15 11.67
CA ALA A 7 -35.03 -12.29 11.96
C ALA A 7 -33.75 -12.82 11.29
N PRO A 8 -32.89 -11.93 10.76
CA PRO A 8 -31.66 -12.35 10.12
C PRO A 8 -30.72 -13.03 11.14
N ASP A 9 -30.21 -14.17 10.73
CA ASP A 9 -29.33 -15.06 11.45
C ASP A 9 -28.02 -14.34 11.85
N LEU A 10 -27.83 -14.09 13.14
CA LEU A 10 -26.69 -13.34 13.69
C LEU A 10 -25.37 -14.12 13.59
N ASP A 11 -25.40 -15.42 13.25
CA ASP A 11 -24.21 -16.24 13.06
C ASP A 11 -23.60 -16.14 11.65
N SER A 12 -24.33 -15.59 10.66
CA SER A 12 -23.77 -15.33 9.32
C SER A 12 -22.80 -14.14 9.29
N ALA A 13 -22.85 -13.27 10.32
CA ALA A 13 -22.03 -12.06 10.42
C ALA A 13 -20.57 -12.32 10.86
N ALA A 14 -20.27 -13.46 11.47
CA ALA A 14 -18.93 -13.76 11.97
C ALA A 14 -17.92 -14.07 10.85
N ALA A 15 -18.38 -14.55 9.68
CA ALA A 15 -17.53 -14.73 8.50
C ALA A 15 -17.31 -13.43 7.69
N ALA A 16 -18.14 -12.40 7.93
CA ALA A 16 -18.09 -11.11 7.24
C ALA A 16 -17.22 -10.05 7.95
N GLY A 17 -16.58 -10.42 9.07
CA GLY A 17 -16.03 -9.47 10.04
C GLY A 17 -14.54 -9.17 9.99
N ARG A 18 -13.75 -9.70 9.04
CA ARG A 18 -12.37 -9.21 8.89
C ARG A 18 -12.40 -7.89 8.14
N LEU A 19 -12.01 -6.81 8.80
CA LEU A 19 -11.83 -5.53 8.15
C LEU A 19 -10.86 -5.71 6.98
N PRO A 20 -11.05 -5.05 5.82
CA PRO A 20 -10.16 -5.20 4.66
C PRO A 20 -8.67 -5.04 4.99
N GLY A 21 -8.34 -4.23 6.01
CA GLY A 21 -6.97 -4.04 6.50
C GLY A 21 -6.37 -5.27 7.21
N GLU A 22 -7.17 -6.12 7.85
CA GLU A 22 -6.69 -7.35 8.50
C GLU A 22 -6.33 -8.42 7.47
N LEU A 23 -7.18 -8.60 6.47
CA LEU A 23 -6.91 -9.50 5.35
C LEU A 23 -5.66 -9.06 4.56
N THR A 24 -5.50 -7.75 4.35
CA THR A 24 -4.31 -7.20 3.70
C THR A 24 -3.05 -7.47 4.52
N ARG A 25 -3.12 -7.30 5.85
CA ARG A 25 -2.00 -7.58 6.77
C ARG A 25 -1.64 -9.07 6.80
N ASP A 26 -2.63 -9.94 6.89
CA ASP A 26 -2.43 -11.40 6.92
C ASP A 26 -1.79 -11.88 5.61
N LEU A 27 -2.19 -11.30 4.49
CA LEU A 27 -1.63 -11.63 3.17
C LEU A 27 -0.19 -11.11 3.01
N ALA A 28 0.10 -9.90 3.50
CA ALA A 28 1.46 -9.35 3.52
C ALA A 28 2.39 -10.23 4.38
N HIS A 29 1.91 -10.68 5.54
CA HIS A 29 2.64 -11.62 6.40
C HIS A 29 2.90 -12.96 5.70
N ALA A 30 1.90 -13.52 5.01
CA ALA A 30 2.06 -14.75 4.23
C ALA A 30 3.08 -14.61 3.08
N LEU A 31 3.07 -13.48 2.37
CA LEU A 31 4.06 -13.18 1.32
C LEU A 31 5.48 -13.10 1.90
N GLY A 32 5.65 -12.46 3.07
CA GLY A 32 6.95 -12.40 3.75
C GLY A 32 7.49 -13.77 4.17
N ILE A 33 6.62 -14.68 4.62
CA ILE A 33 7.01 -16.07 4.93
C ILE A 33 7.48 -16.79 3.66
N VAL A 34 6.75 -16.64 2.55
CA VAL A 34 7.12 -17.29 1.28
C VAL A 34 8.46 -16.77 0.76
N GLU A 35 8.72 -15.47 0.87
CA GLU A 35 9.99 -14.86 0.49
C GLU A 35 11.15 -15.37 1.37
N GLN A 36 10.95 -15.46 2.69
CA GLN A 36 11.93 -16.06 3.61
C GLN A 36 12.23 -17.52 3.26
N MET A 37 11.20 -18.30 2.88
CA MET A 37 11.39 -19.69 2.46
C MET A 37 12.14 -19.79 1.13
N GLN A 38 11.89 -18.89 0.17
CA GLN A 38 12.63 -18.86 -1.10
C GLN A 38 14.12 -18.53 -0.93
N ALA A 39 14.47 -17.76 0.11
CA ALA A 39 15.86 -17.45 0.46
C ALA A 39 16.60 -18.62 1.13
N ALA A 40 15.88 -19.65 1.60
CA ALA A 40 16.49 -20.84 2.17
C ALA A 40 16.98 -21.82 1.08
N ASP A 41 17.99 -22.63 1.39
CA ASP A 41 18.53 -23.62 0.46
C ASP A 41 17.59 -24.84 0.35
N LEU A 42 16.50 -24.64 -0.40
CA LEU A 42 15.44 -25.62 -0.59
C LEU A 42 15.66 -26.44 -1.87
N PRO A 43 15.16 -27.70 -1.91
CA PRO A 43 15.12 -28.50 -3.12
C PRO A 43 14.39 -27.78 -4.28
N PRO A 44 14.80 -27.99 -5.55
CA PRO A 44 14.21 -27.31 -6.71
C PRO A 44 12.68 -27.45 -6.84
N ALA A 45 12.12 -28.60 -6.46
CA ALA A 45 10.68 -28.83 -6.49
C ALA A 45 9.92 -27.90 -5.53
N LEU A 46 10.43 -27.71 -4.31
CA LEU A 46 9.82 -26.83 -3.32
C LEU A 46 9.97 -25.35 -3.70
N ARG A 47 11.06 -24.96 -4.37
CA ARG A 47 11.20 -23.60 -4.93
C ARG A 47 10.16 -23.29 -6.01
N PHE A 48 9.88 -24.26 -6.87
CA PHE A 48 8.84 -24.11 -7.90
C PHE A 48 7.45 -23.92 -7.27
N ASP A 49 7.11 -24.73 -6.27
CA ASP A 49 5.84 -24.63 -5.55
C ASP A 49 5.72 -23.30 -4.78
N LEU A 50 6.80 -22.83 -4.14
CA LEU A 50 6.83 -21.53 -3.47
C LEU A 50 6.66 -20.36 -4.44
N THR A 51 7.26 -20.42 -5.62
CA THR A 51 7.09 -19.40 -6.66
C THR A 51 5.63 -19.33 -7.13
N ARG A 52 4.96 -20.49 -7.29
CA ARG A 52 3.54 -20.53 -7.63
C ARG A 52 2.66 -20.02 -6.51
N LEU A 53 3.00 -20.34 -5.26
CA LEU A 53 2.29 -19.85 -4.07
C LEU A 53 2.42 -18.33 -3.95
N GLU A 54 3.62 -17.78 -4.14
CA GLU A 54 3.85 -16.35 -4.17
C GLU A 54 2.99 -15.65 -5.23
N ALA A 55 3.01 -16.16 -6.47
CA ALA A 55 2.20 -15.60 -7.55
C ALA A 55 0.69 -15.65 -7.25
N ALA A 56 0.21 -16.73 -6.62
CA ALA A 56 -1.17 -16.86 -6.19
C ALA A 56 -1.53 -15.85 -5.08
N LEU A 57 -0.65 -15.67 -4.09
CA LEU A 57 -0.82 -14.70 -3.01
C LEU A 57 -0.81 -13.26 -3.53
N THR A 58 0.11 -12.91 -4.43
CA THR A 58 0.11 -11.60 -5.11
C THR A 58 -1.19 -11.36 -5.88
N THR A 59 -1.68 -12.37 -6.61
CA THR A 59 -2.94 -12.27 -7.37
C THR A 59 -4.14 -12.09 -6.44
N LEU A 60 -4.16 -12.81 -5.32
CA LEU A 60 -5.20 -12.70 -4.29
C LEU A 60 -5.19 -11.32 -3.64
N GLY A 61 -4.02 -10.78 -3.31
CA GLY A 61 -3.86 -9.41 -2.79
C GLY A 61 -4.44 -8.37 -3.72
N ALA A 62 -4.05 -8.42 -5.00
CA ALA A 62 -4.62 -7.52 -6.01
C ALA A 62 -6.15 -7.65 -6.15
N GLY A 63 -6.73 -8.83 -5.85
CA GLY A 63 -8.18 -9.04 -5.82
C GLY A 63 -8.85 -8.41 -4.59
N ILE A 64 -8.24 -8.56 -3.42
CA ILE A 64 -8.70 -7.94 -2.16
C ILE A 64 -8.64 -6.42 -2.25
N ASP A 65 -7.57 -5.86 -2.81
CA ASP A 65 -7.41 -4.41 -3.00
C ASP A 65 -8.49 -3.85 -3.93
N ARG A 66 -8.78 -4.54 -5.04
CA ARG A 66 -9.87 -4.17 -5.96
C ARG A 66 -11.24 -4.21 -5.28
N ALA A 67 -11.51 -5.22 -4.45
CA ALA A 67 -12.75 -5.32 -3.70
C ALA A 67 -12.86 -4.20 -2.65
N ALA A 68 -11.78 -3.90 -1.93
CA ALA A 68 -11.72 -2.80 -0.97
C ALA A 68 -11.93 -1.43 -1.65
N GLN A 69 -11.36 -1.22 -2.84
CA GLN A 69 -11.59 -0.02 -3.64
C GLN A 69 -13.04 0.10 -4.11
N ALA A 70 -13.65 -0.99 -4.57
CA ALA A 70 -15.07 -0.99 -4.97
C ALA A 70 -15.98 -0.58 -3.81
N LEU A 71 -15.70 -1.09 -2.61
CA LEU A 71 -16.40 -0.72 -1.38
C LEU A 71 -16.15 0.74 -0.99
N ARG A 72 -14.94 1.27 -1.16
CA ARG A 72 -14.60 2.69 -0.87
C ARG A 72 -15.25 3.66 -1.85
N ARG A 73 -15.28 3.34 -3.15
CA ARG A 73 -16.01 4.11 -4.17
C ARG A 73 -17.50 4.17 -3.87
N GLN A 74 -18.06 3.09 -3.33
CA GLN A 74 -19.45 3.06 -2.86
C GLN A 74 -19.64 3.90 -1.58
N ALA A 75 -18.60 4.07 -0.75
CA ALA A 75 -18.64 4.83 0.51
C ALA A 75 -18.40 6.35 0.36
N GLY A 76 -18.10 6.86 -0.84
CA GLY A 76 -18.26 8.28 -1.17
C GLY A 76 -17.33 9.27 -0.46
N GLY A 77 -16.04 8.95 -0.33
CA GLY A 77 -15.02 9.87 0.20
C GLY A 77 -13.81 9.98 -0.73
N ASP A 78 -14.01 10.40 -1.98
CA ASP A 78 -12.89 10.68 -2.88
C ASP A 78 -12.32 12.06 -2.58
N ALA A 79 -11.00 12.14 -2.38
CA ALA A 79 -10.28 13.41 -2.39
C ALA A 79 -10.54 14.11 -3.75
N PRO A 80 -10.64 15.46 -3.78
CA PRO A 80 -10.86 16.17 -5.02
C PRO A 80 -9.77 15.83 -6.04
N ALA A 81 -10.18 15.61 -7.30
CA ALA A 81 -9.27 15.24 -8.38
C ALA A 81 -8.07 16.19 -8.46
N GLY A 82 -6.87 15.67 -8.21
CA GLY A 82 -5.61 16.42 -8.18
C GLY A 82 -5.06 16.76 -6.79
N ALA A 83 -5.76 16.41 -5.71
CA ALA A 83 -5.18 16.45 -4.37
C ALA A 83 -4.10 15.37 -4.23
N ALA A 84 -2.96 15.74 -3.64
CA ALA A 84 -1.86 14.79 -3.38
C ALA A 84 -2.21 13.74 -2.32
N MET A 85 -3.28 13.98 -1.54
CA MET A 85 -3.65 13.23 -0.33
C MET A 85 -5.06 13.63 0.13
N ASP A 86 -5.76 12.72 0.82
CA ASP A 86 -6.95 13.05 1.62
C ASP A 86 -6.57 13.76 2.92
N GLU A 87 -6.73 15.09 2.90
CA GLU A 87 -6.44 15.94 4.04
C GLU A 87 -7.27 15.61 5.29
N THR A 88 -8.53 15.21 5.12
CA THR A 88 -9.40 14.92 6.26
C THR A 88 -8.91 13.70 7.01
N ARG A 89 -8.49 12.68 6.26
CA ARG A 89 -7.94 11.44 6.81
C ARG A 89 -6.62 11.67 7.53
N PHE A 90 -5.73 12.47 6.94
CA PHE A 90 -4.46 12.81 7.55
C PHE A 90 -4.63 13.63 8.83
N LEU A 91 -5.49 14.65 8.84
CA LEU A 91 -5.77 15.44 10.05
C LEU A 91 -6.36 14.58 11.16
N ARG A 92 -7.27 13.64 10.82
CA ARG A 92 -7.80 12.68 11.78
C ARG A 92 -6.70 11.78 12.36
N LEU A 93 -5.72 11.36 11.55
CA LEU A 93 -4.59 10.58 12.03
C LEU A 93 -3.72 11.37 13.03
N LEU A 94 -3.47 12.64 12.74
CA LEU A 94 -2.74 13.52 13.67
C LEU A 94 -3.53 13.80 14.96
N GLU A 95 -4.86 13.95 14.84
CA GLU A 95 -5.74 14.14 16.00
C GLU A 95 -5.73 12.91 16.93
N ILE A 96 -5.76 11.70 16.36
CA ILE A 96 -5.68 10.45 17.13
C ILE A 96 -4.33 10.32 17.86
N ALA A 97 -3.23 10.71 17.22
CA ALA A 97 -1.91 10.69 17.83
C ALA A 97 -1.73 11.75 18.93
N GLY A 98 -2.50 12.83 18.86
CA GLY A 98 -2.38 13.95 19.78
C GLY A 98 -1.18 14.86 19.48
N PRO A 99 -1.15 16.07 20.08
CA PRO A 99 -0.21 17.12 19.72
C PRO A 99 1.26 16.80 20.01
N GLY A 100 1.55 15.94 20.99
CA GLY A 100 2.92 15.50 21.31
C GLY A 100 3.52 14.63 20.20
N ASP A 101 2.78 13.61 19.76
CA ASP A 101 3.29 12.61 18.84
C ASP A 101 3.09 13.00 17.36
N SER A 102 2.16 13.93 17.07
CA SER A 102 1.87 14.39 15.71
C SER A 102 3.09 14.96 14.98
N VAL A 103 3.95 15.71 15.67
CA VAL A 103 5.18 16.30 15.09
C VAL A 103 6.18 15.20 14.73
N GLU A 104 6.38 14.24 15.62
CA GLU A 104 7.28 13.11 15.38
C GLU A 104 6.77 12.22 14.24
N ILE A 105 5.47 11.97 14.18
CA ILE A 105 4.84 11.20 13.10
C ILE A 105 5.04 11.89 11.75
N VAL A 106 4.84 13.21 11.66
CA VAL A 106 5.03 13.97 10.42
C VAL A 106 6.49 13.95 9.99
N ALA A 107 7.43 14.19 10.91
CA ALA A 107 8.85 14.16 10.63
C ALA A 107 9.31 12.76 10.18
N ARG A 108 8.81 11.70 10.84
CA ARG A 108 9.12 10.31 10.50
C ARG A 108 8.57 9.92 9.14
N LEU A 109 7.31 10.24 8.88
CA LEU A 109 6.66 9.98 7.60
C LEU A 109 7.40 10.69 6.45
N HIS A 110 7.82 11.94 6.65
CA HIS A 110 8.61 12.69 5.69
C HIS A 110 9.96 12.00 5.39
N LEU A 111 10.66 11.52 6.43
CA LEU A 111 11.91 10.79 6.28
C LEU A 111 11.72 9.44 5.55
N ASP A 112 10.67 8.69 5.92
CA ASP A 112 10.37 7.40 5.32
C ASP A 112 10.03 7.55 3.83
N LEU A 113 9.23 8.55 3.46
CA LEU A 113 8.91 8.85 2.05
C LEU A 113 10.15 9.23 1.23
N LYS A 114 11.07 10.02 1.80
CA LYS A 114 12.35 10.36 1.14
C LYS A 114 13.23 9.13 0.93
N THR A 115 13.29 8.26 1.95
CA THR A 115 14.06 7.02 1.89
C THR A 115 13.50 6.09 0.82
N VAL A 116 12.18 5.91 0.79
CA VAL A 116 11.47 5.12 -0.23
C VAL A 116 11.72 5.68 -1.62
N ARG A 117 11.62 7.00 -1.79
CA ARG A 117 11.89 7.66 -3.07
C ARG A 117 13.27 7.33 -3.61
N SER A 118 14.32 7.48 -2.80
CA SER A 118 15.68 7.16 -3.23
C SER A 118 15.79 5.68 -3.59
N GLY A 119 15.41 4.79 -2.66
CA GLY A 119 15.54 3.35 -2.86
C GLY A 119 14.76 2.84 -4.08
N LEU A 120 13.57 3.38 -4.35
CA LEU A 120 12.74 2.98 -5.47
C LEU A 120 13.42 3.27 -6.81
N PHE A 121 13.94 4.50 -6.98
CA PHE A 121 14.57 4.90 -8.23
C PHE A 121 16.00 4.37 -8.35
N ASP A 122 16.73 4.24 -7.24
CA ASP A 122 18.03 3.57 -7.21
C ASP A 122 17.92 2.09 -7.61
N ALA A 123 16.82 1.41 -7.25
CA ALA A 123 16.58 0.02 -7.66
C ALA A 123 16.32 -0.09 -9.18
N LEU A 124 15.65 0.90 -9.76
CA LEU A 124 15.25 0.92 -11.17
C LEU A 124 16.37 1.40 -12.11
N ASP A 125 17.17 2.38 -11.68
CA ASP A 125 18.18 3.05 -12.50
C ASP A 125 19.50 2.26 -12.62
N ARG A 126 19.60 1.10 -11.94
CA ARG A 126 20.74 0.18 -12.09
C ARG A 126 20.80 -0.41 -13.50
N ARG A 127 22.02 -0.75 -13.95
CA ARG A 127 22.25 -1.44 -15.23
C ARG A 127 21.44 -2.73 -15.36
N VAL A 128 21.28 -3.44 -14.24
CA VAL A 128 20.33 -4.54 -14.08
C VAL A 128 19.40 -4.14 -12.92
N PRO A 129 18.08 -3.98 -13.15
CA PRO A 129 17.16 -3.58 -12.10
C PRO A 129 17.17 -4.53 -10.91
N ASP A 130 17.13 -3.96 -9.71
CA ASP A 130 17.01 -4.72 -8.47
C ASP A 130 15.53 -4.94 -8.15
N TRP A 131 14.97 -6.02 -8.67
CA TRP A 131 13.54 -6.34 -8.53
C TRP A 131 13.11 -6.56 -7.08
N THR A 132 13.99 -7.11 -6.24
CA THR A 132 13.72 -7.34 -4.82
C THR A 132 13.64 -6.00 -4.09
N ALA A 133 14.61 -5.11 -4.32
CA ALA A 133 14.56 -3.77 -3.75
C ALA A 133 13.34 -3.00 -4.26
N LEU A 134 13.04 -3.06 -5.57
CA LEU A 134 11.89 -2.36 -6.15
C LEU A 134 10.58 -2.79 -5.47
N ARG A 135 10.36 -4.10 -5.30
CA ARG A 135 9.20 -4.64 -4.58
C ARG A 135 9.12 -4.17 -3.14
N ALA A 136 10.22 -4.25 -2.41
CA ALA A 136 10.28 -3.82 -1.01
C ALA A 136 9.90 -2.33 -0.87
N GLN A 137 10.44 -1.47 -1.73
CA GLN A 137 10.15 -0.04 -1.71
C GLN A 137 8.70 0.26 -2.12
N THR A 138 8.17 -0.41 -3.15
CA THR A 138 6.76 -0.24 -3.53
C THR A 138 5.81 -0.75 -2.46
N HIS A 139 6.15 -1.83 -1.75
CA HIS A 139 5.31 -2.34 -0.66
C HIS A 139 5.22 -1.34 0.51
N VAL A 140 6.34 -0.77 0.93
CA VAL A 140 6.36 0.31 1.93
C VAL A 140 5.56 1.50 1.43
N LEU A 141 5.71 1.87 0.15
CA LEU A 141 4.99 3.00 -0.43
C LEU A 141 3.47 2.81 -0.44
N ILE A 142 2.98 1.61 -0.75
CA ILE A 142 1.56 1.25 -0.69
C ILE A 142 1.01 1.49 0.73
N ALA A 143 1.73 1.03 1.75
CA ALA A 143 1.33 1.22 3.14
C ALA A 143 1.31 2.71 3.52
N LEU A 144 2.38 3.47 3.22
CA LEU A 144 2.47 4.89 3.56
C LEU A 144 1.38 5.71 2.85
N ALA A 145 1.19 5.49 1.54
CA ALA A 145 0.18 6.17 0.75
C ALA A 145 -1.23 5.85 1.24
N GLY A 146 -1.52 4.61 1.60
CA GLY A 146 -2.83 4.19 2.11
C GLY A 146 -3.16 4.75 3.49
N VAL A 147 -2.16 4.97 4.35
CA VAL A 147 -2.34 5.59 5.66
C VAL A 147 -2.80 7.04 5.51
N VAL A 148 -2.16 7.79 4.61
CA VAL A 148 -2.46 9.21 4.40
C VAL A 148 -3.57 9.46 3.36
N GLY A 149 -4.01 8.45 2.63
CA GLY A 149 -5.03 8.61 1.57
C GLY A 149 -4.48 9.27 0.30
N ALA A 150 -3.22 8.97 -0.06
CA ALA A 150 -2.63 9.38 -1.33
C ALA A 150 -2.97 8.35 -2.43
N ASP A 151 -4.24 8.25 -2.81
CA ASP A 151 -4.75 7.15 -3.65
C ASP A 151 -4.05 7.03 -5.01
N ALA A 152 -3.78 8.16 -5.67
CA ALA A 152 -3.06 8.16 -6.95
C ALA A 152 -1.65 7.56 -6.81
N LEU A 153 -0.94 7.91 -5.74
CA LEU A 153 0.39 7.37 -5.44
C LEU A 153 0.32 5.90 -5.05
N GLN A 154 -0.70 5.51 -4.28
CA GLN A 154 -0.93 4.11 -3.91
C GLN A 154 -1.13 3.26 -5.17
N HIS A 155 -1.97 3.68 -6.12
CA HIS A 155 -2.18 2.95 -7.37
C HIS A 155 -0.92 2.83 -8.22
N LEU A 156 -0.12 3.89 -8.30
CA LEU A 156 1.16 3.84 -9.00
C LEU A 156 2.13 2.87 -8.33
N ALA A 157 2.17 2.84 -6.99
CA ALA A 157 2.97 1.90 -6.23
C ALA A 157 2.51 0.45 -6.41
N GLU A 158 1.19 0.19 -6.43
CA GLU A 158 0.59 -1.12 -6.74
C GLU A 158 0.98 -1.58 -8.15
N ALA A 159 0.85 -0.70 -9.15
CA ALA A 159 1.22 -1.00 -10.53
C ALA A 159 2.71 -1.28 -10.68
N MET A 160 3.57 -0.46 -10.06
CA MET A 160 5.03 -0.69 -10.06
C MET A 160 5.40 -1.99 -9.35
N ASN A 161 4.76 -2.33 -8.22
CA ASN A 161 5.00 -3.59 -7.54
C ASN A 161 4.62 -4.78 -8.44
N ALA A 162 3.49 -4.68 -9.15
CA ALA A 162 3.04 -5.71 -10.08
C ALA A 162 4.01 -5.87 -11.27
N ALA A 163 4.51 -4.76 -11.84
CA ALA A 163 5.56 -4.78 -12.86
C ALA A 163 6.86 -5.41 -12.33
N ALA A 164 7.23 -5.13 -11.08
CA ALA A 164 8.41 -5.70 -10.43
C ALA A 164 8.28 -7.22 -10.23
N HIS A 165 7.09 -7.71 -9.83
CA HIS A 165 6.81 -9.15 -9.77
C HIS A 165 6.95 -9.85 -11.13
N ARG A 166 6.49 -9.19 -12.21
CA ARG A 166 6.65 -9.70 -13.59
C ARG A 166 8.05 -9.49 -14.17
N ARG A 167 8.90 -8.70 -13.49
CA ARG A 167 10.20 -8.21 -13.98
C ARG A 167 10.08 -7.48 -15.32
N ASP A 168 8.99 -6.74 -15.50
CA ASP A 168 8.73 -5.95 -16.70
C ASP A 168 9.37 -4.56 -16.55
N LEU A 169 10.58 -4.42 -17.10
CA LEU A 169 11.34 -3.17 -17.04
C LEU A 169 10.67 -2.04 -17.81
N ARG A 170 10.03 -2.36 -18.94
CA ARG A 170 9.39 -1.34 -19.75
C ARG A 170 8.23 -0.73 -19.00
N GLU A 171 7.36 -1.57 -18.45
CA GLU A 171 6.22 -1.09 -17.66
C GLU A 171 6.68 -0.33 -16.40
N ALA A 172 7.70 -0.83 -15.69
CA ALA A 172 8.26 -0.13 -14.54
C ALA A 172 8.85 1.24 -14.91
N GLN A 173 9.49 1.37 -16.08
CA GLN A 173 10.01 2.64 -16.60
C GLN A 173 8.90 3.59 -17.04
N ASP A 174 7.85 3.08 -17.69
CA ASP A 174 6.69 3.88 -18.11
C ASP A 174 5.96 4.50 -16.90
N LEU A 175 5.96 3.81 -15.76
CA LEU A 175 5.37 4.28 -14.50
C LEU A 175 6.27 5.26 -13.72
N ARG A 176 7.58 5.28 -13.98
CA ARG A 176 8.60 5.98 -13.18
C ARG A 176 8.29 7.46 -13.03
N GLU A 177 8.01 8.17 -14.12
CA GLU A 177 7.78 9.62 -14.07
C GLU A 177 6.49 9.98 -13.32
N ALA A 178 5.43 9.20 -13.50
CA ALA A 178 4.18 9.42 -12.78
C ALA A 178 4.37 9.19 -11.27
N ALA A 179 5.02 8.08 -10.88
CA ALA A 179 5.33 7.77 -9.49
C ALA A 179 6.23 8.84 -8.86
N ALA A 180 7.26 9.31 -9.56
CA ALA A 180 8.14 10.37 -9.08
C ALA A 180 7.38 11.67 -8.80
N ARG A 181 6.51 12.08 -9.73
CA ARG A 181 5.70 13.31 -9.57
C ARG A 181 4.77 13.22 -8.37
N GLU A 182 4.04 12.12 -8.20
CA GLU A 182 3.10 11.98 -7.09
C GLU A 182 3.82 11.85 -5.74
N LEU A 183 4.96 11.14 -5.71
CA LEU A 183 5.78 11.03 -4.50
C LEU A 183 6.38 12.38 -4.10
N ASP A 184 6.87 13.16 -5.06
CA ASP A 184 7.39 14.51 -4.82
C ASP A 184 6.29 15.48 -4.34
N ARG A 185 5.08 15.37 -4.89
CA ARG A 185 3.92 16.14 -4.41
C ARG A 185 3.59 15.83 -2.96
N LEU A 186 3.55 14.55 -2.59
CA LEU A 186 3.27 14.13 -1.22
C LEU A 186 4.37 14.56 -0.25
N ILE A 187 5.65 14.37 -0.60
CA ILE A 187 6.79 14.82 0.21
C ILE A 187 6.72 16.33 0.43
N ALA A 188 6.49 17.12 -0.62
CA ALA A 188 6.38 18.56 -0.51
C ALA A 188 5.17 19.00 0.34
N TYR A 189 4.08 18.24 0.28
CA TYR A 189 2.90 18.47 1.11
C TYR A 189 3.20 18.31 2.59
N ILE A 190 3.80 17.17 2.97
CA ILE A 190 4.13 16.84 4.35
C ILE A 190 5.22 17.77 4.90
N ALA A 191 6.23 18.10 4.09
CA ALA A 191 7.28 19.04 4.48
C ALA A 191 6.76 20.45 4.82
N ARG A 192 5.64 20.88 4.23
CA ARG A 192 5.01 22.17 4.60
C ARG A 192 4.33 22.10 5.96
N ARG A 193 3.87 20.92 6.41
CA ARG A 193 3.23 20.69 7.70
C ARG A 193 4.21 20.47 8.84
N ASP A 194 5.40 19.97 8.52
CA ASP A 194 6.52 19.81 9.45
C ASP A 194 7.12 21.15 9.92
N ARG A 195 6.85 22.25 9.18
CA ARG A 195 7.24 23.58 9.63
C ARG A 195 6.24 24.08 10.66
N PRO A 196 6.62 24.29 11.93
CA PRO A 196 5.75 24.97 12.86
C PRO A 196 5.48 26.37 12.31
N GLU A 197 4.21 26.71 12.08
CA GLU A 197 3.85 28.12 11.97
C GLU A 197 4.25 28.76 13.30
N ALA A 198 5.22 29.67 13.24
CA ALA A 198 5.55 30.54 14.36
C ALA A 198 4.27 31.28 14.76
N ARG A 199 3.63 30.82 15.85
CA ARG A 199 2.53 31.50 16.53
C ARG A 199 2.90 31.66 17.99
#